data_AF-A0A9W8IXA6-F1
#
_entry.id   AF-A0A9W8IXA6-F1
#
_cell.length_a   1.000
_cell.length_b   1.000
_cell.length_c   1.000
_cell.angle_alpha   90.00
_cell.angle_beta   90.00
_cell.angle_gamma   90.00
#
_symmetry.space_group_name_H-M   'P 1'
#
loop_
_entity.id
_entity.type
_entity.pdbx_description
1 polymer ?
#
loop_
_entity_poly.entity_id
_entity_poly.type
_entity_poly.pdbx_seq_one_letter_code
_entity_poly.pdbx_strand_id
1 'polypeptide(L)'
;MDEDSSLFNDRGGESQFYLTATRSAVELTPAGQPDLPVRLKNLGNWFADRFERTDTLCDTAEAVKVLRQLVKLTPAGHPDLPAMLNKLGTSLSKRFEHTRAFSDIAESISVNQRAVELTPAGHPDLPTRLSNLGQLALDSLQAHRSLV
;
A
#
# COMPACT_ATOMS: atom_id res chain seq x y z
N MET A 1 27.75 -19.34 33.33
CA MET A 1 26.61 -19.88 32.58
C MET A 1 25.55 -18.81 32.66
N ASP A 2 25.49 -17.95 31.65
CA ASP A 2 24.37 -17.06 31.34
C ASP A 2 24.63 -16.63 29.89
N GLU A 3 23.97 -17.32 28.96
CA GLU A 3 24.01 -17.02 27.54
C GLU A 3 23.23 -15.73 27.28
N ASP A 4 23.90 -14.84 26.54
CA ASP A 4 23.43 -13.57 26.00
C ASP A 4 22.16 -13.75 25.15
N SER A 5 21.02 -13.85 25.83
CA SER A 5 19.68 -13.94 25.24
C SER A 5 19.14 -12.57 24.79
N SER A 6 20.03 -11.63 24.43
CA SER A 6 19.65 -10.30 23.94
C SER A 6 19.70 -10.13 22.42
N LEU A 7 20.11 -11.17 21.68
CA LEU A 7 20.50 -11.02 20.26
C LEU A 7 19.44 -11.31 19.19
N PHE A 8 18.20 -11.73 19.49
CA PHE A 8 17.28 -12.18 18.42
C PHE A 8 15.82 -11.73 18.58
N ASN A 9 15.60 -10.43 18.75
CA ASN A 9 14.28 -9.82 18.51
C ASN A 9 14.22 -9.06 17.17
N ASP A 10 15.00 -9.50 16.18
CA ASP A 10 14.98 -8.94 14.83
C ASP A 10 13.82 -9.52 13.99
N ARG A 11 12.59 -9.18 14.36
CA ARG A 11 11.41 -9.42 13.49
C ARG A 11 11.39 -8.49 12.25
N GLY A 12 12.36 -7.57 12.15
CA GLY A 12 12.56 -6.67 11.02
C GLY A 12 13.32 -7.33 9.87
N GLY A 13 14.33 -8.14 10.18
CA GLY A 13 15.19 -8.84 9.21
C GLY A 13 14.46 -9.90 8.38
N GLU A 14 13.71 -10.80 9.02
CA GLU A 14 12.94 -11.86 8.31
C GLU A 14 11.86 -11.26 7.40
N SER A 15 11.25 -10.19 7.88
CA SER A 15 10.28 -9.37 7.16
C SER A 15 10.89 -8.73 5.89
N GLN A 16 12.10 -8.16 6.00
CA GLN A 16 12.81 -7.59 4.85
C GLN A 16 13.32 -8.65 3.87
N PHE A 17 13.78 -9.79 4.38
CA PHE A 17 14.21 -10.92 3.54
C PHE A 17 13.04 -11.48 2.74
N TYR A 18 11.90 -11.75 3.38
CA TYR A 18 10.69 -12.22 2.72
C TYR A 18 10.21 -11.24 1.65
N LEU A 19 10.20 -9.94 1.97
CA LEU A 19 9.88 -8.87 1.03
C LEU A 19 10.82 -8.86 -0.18
N THR A 20 12.13 -8.92 0.04
CA THR A 20 13.12 -8.86 -1.04
C THR A 20 13.00 -10.08 -1.95
N ALA A 21 12.74 -11.26 -1.37
CA ALA A 21 12.52 -12.49 -2.11
C ALA A 21 11.21 -12.49 -2.91
N THR A 22 10.09 -12.07 -2.31
CA THR A 22 8.80 -11.97 -3.01
C THR A 22 8.81 -10.89 -4.08
N ARG A 23 9.49 -9.76 -3.84
CA ARG A 23 9.70 -8.70 -4.84
C ARG A 23 10.52 -9.17 -6.03
N SER A 24 11.67 -9.79 -5.77
CA SER A 24 12.53 -10.33 -6.84
C SER A 24 11.77 -11.36 -7.67
N ALA A 25 10.94 -12.16 -7.03
CA ALA A 25 10.09 -13.12 -7.73
C ALA A 25 9.03 -12.46 -8.61
N VAL A 26 8.44 -11.33 -8.20
CA VAL A 26 7.52 -10.54 -9.05
C VAL A 26 8.26 -9.91 -10.23
N GLU A 27 9.44 -9.31 -10.00
CA GLU A 27 10.26 -8.67 -11.04
C GLU A 27 10.75 -9.67 -12.11
N LEU A 28 11.02 -10.92 -11.69
CA LEU A 28 11.50 -11.99 -12.57
C LEU A 28 10.37 -12.78 -13.26
N THR A 29 9.10 -12.52 -12.94
CA THR A 29 7.97 -13.23 -13.54
C THR A 29 7.38 -12.41 -14.69
N PRO A 30 7.52 -12.84 -15.96
CA PRO A 30 6.91 -12.15 -17.10
C PRO A 30 5.40 -11.95 -16.96
N ALA A 31 4.90 -10.82 -17.46
CA ALA A 31 3.46 -10.54 -17.49
C ALA A 31 2.69 -11.65 -18.23
N GLY A 32 1.69 -12.23 -17.57
CA GLY A 32 0.86 -13.32 -18.12
C GLY A 32 1.20 -14.72 -17.60
N GLN A 33 2.23 -14.87 -16.75
CA GLN A 33 2.51 -16.13 -16.05
C GLN A 33 1.46 -16.41 -14.95
N PRO A 34 1.03 -17.67 -14.78
CA PRO A 34 0.03 -18.06 -13.77
C PRO A 34 0.44 -17.73 -12.32
N ASP A 35 1.75 -17.68 -12.06
CA ASP A 35 2.31 -17.44 -10.73
C ASP A 35 2.33 -15.97 -10.32
N LEU A 36 2.28 -15.05 -11.29
CA LEU A 36 2.37 -13.61 -11.02
C LEU A 36 1.22 -13.12 -10.12
N PRO A 37 -0.07 -13.45 -10.37
CA PRO A 37 -1.16 -13.10 -9.47
C PRO A 37 -0.98 -13.63 -8.04
N VAL A 38 -0.49 -14.87 -7.89
CA VAL A 38 -0.27 -15.48 -6.57
C VAL A 38 0.82 -14.74 -5.80
N ARG A 39 1.92 -14.40 -6.47
CA ARG A 39 3.03 -13.64 -5.88
C ARG A 39 2.59 -12.23 -5.48
N LEU A 40 1.83 -11.56 -6.35
CA LEU A 40 1.26 -10.24 -6.10
C LEU A 40 0.28 -10.24 -4.92
N LYS A 41 -0.59 -11.26 -4.82
CA LYS A 41 -1.52 -11.43 -3.70
C LYS A 41 -0.79 -11.65 -2.38
N ASN A 42 0.20 -12.54 -2.35
CA ASN A 42 0.97 -12.83 -1.13
C ASN A 42 1.73 -11.60 -0.65
N LEU A 43 2.30 -10.82 -1.58
CA LEU A 43 2.96 -9.56 -1.29
C LEU A 43 1.95 -8.51 -0.76
N GLY A 44 0.78 -8.41 -1.40
CA GLY A 44 -0.29 -7.52 -0.96
C GLY A 44 -0.84 -7.82 0.44
N ASN A 45 -0.95 -9.11 0.79
CA ASN A 45 -1.35 -9.55 2.14
C ASN A 45 -0.27 -9.21 3.17
N TRP A 46 1.00 -9.46 2.84
CA TRP A 46 2.11 -9.11 3.73
C TRP A 46 2.13 -7.60 4.06
N PHE A 47 1.87 -6.74 3.08
CA PHE A 47 1.74 -5.30 3.33
C PHE A 47 0.51 -4.95 4.16
N ALA A 48 -0.61 -5.63 3.97
CA ALA A 48 -1.81 -5.43 4.76
C ALA A 48 -1.54 -5.74 6.24
N ASP A 49 -0.96 -6.92 6.52
CA ASP A 49 -0.66 -7.37 7.88
C ASP A 49 0.34 -6.44 8.57
N ARG A 50 1.35 -5.94 7.83
CA ARG A 50 2.32 -4.99 8.37
C ARG A 50 1.69 -3.62 8.63
N PHE A 51 0.82 -3.15 7.74
CA PHE A 51 0.12 -1.88 7.91
C PHE A 51 -0.85 -1.90 9.09
N GLU A 52 -1.49 -3.03 9.35
CA GLU A 52 -2.37 -3.20 10.51
C GLU A 52 -1.60 -3.34 11.83
N ARG A 53 -0.40 -3.94 11.80
CA ARG A 53 0.41 -4.17 13.00
C ARG A 53 1.22 -2.97 13.48
N THR A 54 1.57 -2.05 12.60
CA THR A 54 2.52 -0.98 12.93
C THR A 54 2.01 0.36 12.44
N ASP A 55 1.33 1.07 13.35
CA ASP A 55 0.92 2.48 13.20
C ASP A 55 2.13 3.44 13.32
N THR A 56 3.31 3.01 12.86
CA THR A 56 4.52 3.79 12.91
C THR A 56 4.75 4.48 11.56
N LEU A 57 5.25 5.71 11.62
CA LEU A 57 5.56 6.52 10.45
C LEU A 57 6.63 5.87 9.56
N CYS A 58 7.58 5.15 10.16
CA CYS A 58 8.65 4.43 9.47
C CYS A 58 8.09 3.26 8.64
N ASP A 59 7.19 2.46 9.21
CA ASP A 59 6.54 1.36 8.50
C ASP A 59 5.59 1.86 7.40
N THR A 60 4.94 3.02 7.62
CA THR A 60 4.09 3.66 6.61
C THR A 60 4.90 4.14 5.41
N ALA A 61 6.09 4.71 5.62
CA ALA A 61 6.96 5.16 4.52
C ALA A 61 7.46 3.99 3.65
N GLU A 62 7.88 2.89 4.26
CA GLU A 62 8.29 1.68 3.53
C GLU A 62 7.10 1.00 2.83
N ALA A 63 5.92 0.96 3.47
CA ALA A 63 4.70 0.46 2.83
C ALA A 63 4.35 1.25 1.57
N VAL A 64 4.40 2.59 1.62
CA VAL A 64 4.19 3.44 0.43
C VAL A 64 5.20 3.14 -0.67
N LYS A 65 6.48 3.00 -0.31
CA LYS A 65 7.55 2.74 -1.29
C LYS A 65 7.31 1.43 -2.04
N VAL A 66 6.94 0.37 -1.34
CA VAL A 66 6.72 -0.92 -2.01
C VAL A 66 5.39 -0.97 -2.73
N LEU A 67 4.30 -0.43 -2.15
CA LEU A 67 3.02 -0.37 -2.85
C LEU A 67 3.12 0.43 -4.17
N ARG A 68 3.93 1.50 -4.21
CA ARG A 68 4.26 2.22 -5.47
C ARG A 68 4.96 1.32 -6.49
N GLN A 69 5.93 0.51 -6.06
CA GLN A 69 6.61 -0.42 -6.95
C GLN A 69 5.66 -1.50 -7.45
N LEU A 70 4.81 -2.02 -6.57
CA LEU A 70 3.84 -3.06 -6.90
C LEU A 70 2.84 -2.57 -7.95
N VAL A 71 2.29 -1.38 -7.76
CA VAL A 71 1.39 -0.73 -8.73
C VAL A 71 2.08 -0.55 -10.09
N LYS A 72 3.37 -0.18 -10.11
CA LYS A 72 4.14 -0.03 -11.37
C LYS A 72 4.38 -1.36 -12.09
N LEU A 73 4.59 -2.45 -11.34
CA LEU A 73 4.84 -3.79 -11.88
C LEU A 73 3.56 -4.52 -12.28
N THR A 74 2.41 -4.11 -11.74
CA THR A 74 1.13 -4.76 -11.97
C THR A 74 0.51 -4.28 -13.29
N PRO A 75 0.18 -5.19 -14.23
CA PRO A 75 -0.49 -4.81 -15.47
C PRO A 75 -1.84 -4.11 -15.24
N ALA A 76 -2.20 -3.17 -16.10
CA ALA A 76 -3.42 -2.37 -15.96
C ALA A 76 -4.73 -3.21 -15.92
N GLY A 77 -4.74 -4.39 -16.53
CA GLY A 77 -5.89 -5.31 -16.53
C GLY A 77 -5.91 -6.31 -15.38
N HIS A 78 -4.98 -6.25 -14.44
CA HIS A 78 -4.91 -7.21 -13.34
C HIS A 78 -6.05 -6.99 -12.33
N PRO A 79 -6.79 -8.04 -11.93
CA PRO A 79 -7.96 -7.91 -11.06
C PRO A 79 -7.64 -7.31 -9.68
N ASP A 80 -6.42 -7.53 -9.18
CA ASP A 80 -6.00 -7.01 -7.86
C ASP A 80 -5.46 -5.57 -7.90
N LEU A 81 -5.24 -4.98 -9.09
CA LEU A 81 -4.68 -3.63 -9.20
C LEU A 81 -5.51 -2.57 -8.46
N PRO A 82 -6.86 -2.55 -8.53
CA PRO A 82 -7.66 -1.64 -7.73
C PRO A 82 -7.37 -1.79 -6.23
N ALA A 83 -7.27 -3.01 -5.70
CA ALA A 83 -7.00 -3.24 -4.28
C ALA A 83 -5.64 -2.68 -3.86
N MET A 84 -4.61 -2.86 -4.69
CA MET A 84 -3.28 -2.31 -4.43
C MET A 84 -3.28 -0.77 -4.45
N LEU A 85 -3.96 -0.16 -5.41
CA LEU A 85 -4.11 1.30 -5.50
C LEU A 85 -4.82 1.89 -4.28
N ASN A 86 -5.90 1.25 -3.81
CA ASN A 86 -6.60 1.67 -2.59
C ASN A 86 -5.68 1.57 -1.36
N LYS A 87 -4.93 0.47 -1.22
CA LYS A 87 -3.95 0.31 -0.12
C LYS A 87 -2.87 1.39 -0.17
N LEU A 88 -2.31 1.67 -1.35
CA LEU A 88 -1.32 2.74 -1.53
C LEU A 88 -1.90 4.09 -1.08
N GLY A 89 -3.12 4.39 -1.49
CA GLY A 89 -3.79 5.63 -1.11
C GLY A 89 -4.04 5.74 0.39
N THR A 90 -4.51 4.67 1.04
CA THR A 90 -4.67 4.66 2.50
C THR A 90 -3.34 4.89 3.22
N SER A 91 -2.24 4.26 2.78
CA SER A 91 -0.92 4.48 3.38
C SER A 91 -0.40 5.90 3.16
N LEU A 92 -0.65 6.50 1.99
CA LEU A 92 -0.32 7.91 1.72
C LEU A 92 -1.12 8.87 2.61
N SER A 93 -2.41 8.58 2.85
CA SER A 93 -3.26 9.38 3.74
C SER A 93 -2.73 9.36 5.18
N LYS A 94 -2.42 8.16 5.71
CA LYS A 94 -1.82 8.05 7.04
C LYS A 94 -0.49 8.79 7.12
N ARG A 95 0.37 8.68 6.09
CA ARG A 95 1.63 9.43 6.06
C ARG A 95 1.39 10.93 6.05
N PHE A 96 0.37 11.40 5.34
CA PHE A 96 -0.05 12.80 5.35
C PHE A 96 -0.52 13.25 6.74
N GLU A 97 -1.30 12.45 7.46
CA GLU A 97 -1.75 12.80 8.83
C GLU A 97 -0.58 13.10 9.76
N HIS A 98 0.51 12.35 9.64
CA HIS A 98 1.71 12.56 10.46
C HIS A 98 2.65 13.64 9.93
N THR A 99 2.88 13.70 8.61
CA THR A 99 3.92 14.56 8.02
C THR A 99 3.38 15.90 7.51
N ARG A 100 2.06 16.00 7.30
CA ARG A 100 1.37 17.10 6.62
C ARG A 100 1.93 17.40 5.23
N ALA A 101 2.56 16.41 4.58
CA ALA A 101 3.09 16.54 3.23
C ALA A 101 1.94 16.53 2.20
N PHE A 102 1.59 17.69 1.66
CA PHE A 102 0.49 17.81 0.67
C PHE A 102 0.69 16.97 -0.59
N SER A 103 1.94 16.62 -0.95
CA SER A 103 2.22 15.67 -2.02
C SER A 103 1.60 14.30 -1.76
N ASP A 104 1.51 13.87 -0.49
CA ASP A 104 1.00 12.56 -0.12
C ASP A 104 -0.52 12.49 -0.24
N ILE A 105 -1.25 13.51 0.22
CA ILE A 105 -2.71 13.54 0.08
C ILE A 105 -3.11 13.71 -1.40
N ALA A 106 -2.37 14.50 -2.18
CA ALA A 106 -2.62 14.64 -3.61
C ALA A 106 -2.41 13.32 -4.37
N GLU A 107 -1.32 12.60 -4.07
CA GLU A 107 -1.06 11.28 -4.65
C GLU A 107 -2.12 10.26 -4.19
N SER A 108 -2.51 10.31 -2.90
CA SER A 108 -3.54 9.42 -2.33
C SER A 108 -4.88 9.53 -3.08
N ILE A 109 -5.31 10.77 -3.37
CA ILE A 109 -6.52 11.03 -4.15
C ILE A 109 -6.37 10.45 -5.57
N SER A 110 -5.26 10.72 -6.24
CA SER A 110 -5.02 10.26 -7.61
C SER A 110 -5.04 8.72 -7.73
N VAL A 111 -4.39 8.00 -6.81
CA VAL A 111 -4.38 6.54 -6.84
C VAL A 111 -5.74 5.93 -6.48
N ASN A 112 -6.51 6.55 -5.57
CA ASN A 112 -7.87 6.09 -5.26
C ASN A 112 -8.86 6.36 -6.39
N GLN A 113 -8.74 7.50 -7.10
CA GLN A 113 -9.51 7.75 -8.32
C GLN A 113 -9.25 6.65 -9.35
N ARG A 114 -7.97 6.32 -9.57
CA ARG A 114 -7.60 5.22 -10.47
C ARG A 114 -8.16 3.88 -10.01
N ALA A 115 -8.20 3.61 -8.70
CA ALA A 115 -8.80 2.40 -8.16
C ALA A 115 -10.30 2.31 -8.47
N VAL A 116 -11.03 3.43 -8.33
CA VAL A 116 -12.46 3.52 -8.67
C VAL A 116 -12.69 3.31 -10.16
N GLU A 117 -11.90 3.97 -11.02
CA GLU A 117 -12.00 3.83 -12.49
C GLU A 117 -11.81 2.38 -12.97
N LEU A 118 -10.91 1.64 -12.33
CA LEU A 118 -10.61 0.24 -12.66
C LEU A 118 -11.56 -0.76 -12.00
N THR A 119 -12.44 -0.31 -11.09
CA THR A 119 -13.39 -1.19 -10.40
C THR A 119 -14.72 -1.24 -11.16
N PRO A 120 -15.20 -2.43 -11.58
CA PRO A 120 -16.49 -2.55 -12.26
C PRO A 120 -17.66 -2.05 -11.41
N ALA A 121 -18.69 -1.48 -12.04
CA ALA A 121 -19.84 -0.89 -11.36
C ALA A 121 -20.59 -1.85 -10.39
N GLY A 122 -20.55 -3.17 -10.64
CA GLY A 122 -21.16 -4.18 -9.79
C GLY A 122 -20.23 -4.81 -8.74
N HIS A 123 -19.00 -4.34 -8.62
CA HIS A 123 -18.03 -4.94 -7.71
C HIS A 123 -18.37 -4.60 -6.25
N PRO A 124 -18.34 -5.57 -5.31
CA PRO A 124 -18.73 -5.36 -3.92
C PRO A 124 -17.89 -4.30 -3.19
N ASP A 125 -16.62 -4.13 -3.58
CA ASP A 125 -15.73 -3.12 -2.96
C ASP A 125 -15.91 -1.70 -3.50
N LEU A 126 -16.66 -1.49 -4.59
CA LEU A 126 -16.80 -0.16 -5.21
C LEU A 126 -17.36 0.89 -4.23
N PRO A 127 -18.42 0.62 -3.43
CA PRO A 127 -18.92 1.57 -2.45
C PRO A 127 -17.85 1.99 -1.43
N THR A 128 -17.07 1.03 -0.91
CA THR A 128 -16.00 1.31 0.05
C THR A 128 -14.93 2.22 -0.57
N ARG A 129 -14.54 1.96 -1.81
CA ARG A 129 -13.54 2.78 -2.54
C ARG A 129 -14.02 4.21 -2.77
N LEU A 130 -15.30 4.37 -3.13
CA LEU A 130 -15.92 5.69 -3.29
C LEU A 130 -15.99 6.45 -1.96
N SER A 131 -16.36 5.78 -0.87
CA SER A 131 -16.35 6.36 0.48
C SER A 131 -14.94 6.82 0.89
N ASN A 132 -13.92 5.99 0.64
CA ASN A 132 -12.53 6.35 0.91
C ASN A 132 -12.10 7.58 0.10
N LEU A 133 -12.42 7.63 -1.20
CA LEU A 133 -12.12 8.78 -2.04
C LEU A 133 -12.82 10.06 -1.55
N GLY A 134 -14.08 9.96 -1.11
CA GLY A 134 -14.82 11.06 -0.52
C GLY A 134 -14.17 11.60 0.75
N GLN A 135 -13.69 10.71 1.63
CA GLN A 135 -12.98 11.10 2.85
C GLN A 135 -11.67 11.83 2.53
N LEU A 136 -10.87 11.31 1.58
CA LEU A 136 -9.61 11.95 1.18
C LEU A 136 -9.82 13.35 0.59
N ALA A 137 -10.88 13.54 -0.20
CA ALA A 137 -11.24 14.85 -0.71
C ALA A 137 -11.60 15.82 0.42
N LEU A 138 -12.32 15.34 1.45
CA LEU A 138 -12.64 16.13 2.63
C LEU A 138 -11.37 16.51 3.42
N ASP A 139 -10.48 15.56 3.64
CA ASP A 139 -9.22 15.77 4.38
C ASP A 139 -8.31 16.79 3.67
N SER A 140 -8.24 16.72 2.34
CA SER A 140 -7.51 17.70 1.52
C SER A 140 -8.11 19.11 1.63
N LEU A 141 -9.44 19.24 1.59
CA LEU A 141 -10.12 20.54 1.74
C LEU A 141 -9.90 21.14 3.13
N GLN A 142 -9.98 20.31 4.18
CA GLN A 142 -9.73 20.76 5.55
C GLN A 142 -8.29 21.21 5.76
N ALA A 143 -7.32 20.48 5.21
CA ALA A 143 -5.91 20.81 5.30
C ALA A 143 -5.55 22.14 4.59
N HIS A 144 -6.22 22.45 3.48
CA HIS A 144 -6.09 23.75 2.82
C HIS A 144 -6.74 24.87 3.64
N ARG A 145 -7.87 24.61 4.31
CA ARG A 145 -8.60 25.60 5.11
C ARG A 145 -7.91 25.97 6.41
N SER A 146 -7.09 25.10 6.99
CA SER A 146 -6.33 25.39 8.23
C SER A 146 -5.10 26.28 8.04
N LEU A 147 -4.86 26.80 6.83
CA LEU A 147 -3.72 27.65 6.48
C LEU A 147 -4.11 29.10 6.12
N VAL A 148 -5.40 29.45 6.22
CA VAL A 148 -5.96 30.77 5.90
C VAL A 148 -6.67 31.32 7.13
#